data_AF-A0A819K2M3-F1
#
_entry.id   AF-A0A819K2M3-F1
#
_cell.length_a   1.000
_cell.length_b   1.000
_cell.length_c   1.000
_cell.angle_alpha   90.00
_cell.angle_beta   90.00
_cell.angle_gamma   90.00
#
_symmetry.space_group_name_H-M   'P 1'
#
loop_
_entity.id
_entity.type
_entity.pdbx_description
1 polymer ?
#
loop_
_entity_poly.entity_id
_entity_poly.type
_entity_poly.pdbx_seq_one_letter_code
_entity_poly.pdbx_strand_id
1 'polypeptide(L)'
;MRENCIVGMDPYGKRAYAVGAFYTIFVDIETGQDFIIYHLDLLGGLSYFQEIFFPKAMVVTDDNRLFIVGQRQVFSEYHPYLYLLDFSDTSIVTCHTSIELSTFNYGHEAINMNRYTFMSISINERSQKVLVGIPSLDMIVFLTYNVTNYVMISSYHVLNKTGTGYGKSVALLDNHTYAVLAYELPTLPWSTSQIQ
;
A
#
# COMPACT_ATOMS: atom_id res chain seq x y z
N MET A 1 0.98 -22.00 -6.01
CA MET A 1 1.44 -20.67 -5.56
C MET A 1 0.17 -19.90 -5.20
N ARG A 2 -0.05 -19.44 -3.95
CA ARG A 2 -1.27 -18.67 -3.63
C ARG A 2 -1.02 -17.21 -3.99
N GLU A 3 -1.72 -16.73 -4.99
CA GLU A 3 -1.70 -15.33 -5.42
C GLU A 3 -2.25 -14.45 -4.29
N ASN A 4 -1.49 -13.42 -3.88
CA ASN A 4 -2.04 -12.41 -2.99
C ASN A 4 -2.87 -11.47 -3.87
N CYS A 5 -4.19 -11.50 -3.66
CA CYS A 5 -5.12 -10.53 -4.21
C CYS A 5 -5.75 -9.77 -3.04
N ILE A 6 -5.86 -8.46 -3.19
CA ILE A 6 -6.63 -7.62 -2.26
C ILE A 6 -7.89 -7.13 -2.98
N VAL A 7 -9.00 -7.12 -2.26
CA VAL A 7 -10.30 -6.68 -2.77
C VAL A 7 -10.85 -5.57 -1.90
N GLY A 8 -11.64 -4.70 -2.51
CA GLY A 8 -12.21 -3.53 -1.85
C GLY A 8 -13.14 -2.79 -2.77
N MET A 9 -13.65 -1.67 -2.30
CA MET A 9 -14.72 -0.93 -2.97
C MET A 9 -14.45 0.57 -2.80
N ASP A 10 -14.92 1.38 -3.74
CA ASP A 10 -14.91 2.82 -3.53
C ASP A 10 -15.83 3.25 -2.37
N PRO A 11 -15.65 4.47 -1.83
CA PRO A 11 -16.42 4.96 -0.68
C PRO A 11 -17.93 5.00 -0.90
N TYR A 12 -18.37 5.11 -2.15
CA TYR A 12 -19.77 5.24 -2.54
C TYR A 12 -20.41 3.90 -2.92
N GLY A 13 -19.64 2.81 -2.94
CA GLY A 13 -20.11 1.50 -3.36
C GLY A 13 -20.43 1.40 -4.85
N LYS A 14 -19.83 2.25 -5.70
CA LYS A 14 -20.08 2.22 -7.14
C LYS A 14 -19.22 1.19 -7.86
N ARG A 15 -17.99 0.98 -7.40
CA ARG A 15 -16.98 0.13 -8.03
C ARG A 15 -16.33 -0.78 -7.02
N ALA A 16 -16.22 -2.06 -7.38
CA ALA A 16 -15.41 -3.04 -6.67
C ALA A 16 -14.07 -3.21 -7.38
N TYR A 17 -12.99 -3.32 -6.63
CA TYR A 17 -11.63 -3.46 -7.12
C TYR A 17 -11.04 -4.79 -6.65
N ALA A 18 -10.28 -5.43 -7.52
CA ALA A 18 -9.43 -6.58 -7.21
C ALA A 18 -8.01 -6.30 -7.74
N VAL A 19 -7.04 -6.27 -6.85
CA VAL A 19 -5.64 -5.97 -7.18
C VAL A 19 -4.80 -7.21 -6.90
N GLY A 20 -4.25 -7.78 -7.97
CA GLY A 20 -3.30 -8.87 -7.93
C GLY A 20 -1.88 -8.41 -8.24
N ALA A 21 -0.96 -9.37 -8.35
CA ALA A 21 0.44 -9.06 -8.63
C ALA A 21 0.68 -8.45 -10.02
N PHE A 22 -0.16 -8.83 -10.99
CA PHE A 22 0.02 -8.47 -12.41
C PHE A 22 -1.18 -7.72 -12.99
N TYR A 23 -2.23 -7.52 -12.20
CA TYR A 23 -3.47 -6.94 -12.68
C TYR A 23 -4.15 -6.09 -11.60
N THR A 24 -4.90 -5.10 -12.05
CA THR A 24 -5.99 -4.50 -11.31
C THR A 24 -7.25 -4.61 -12.15
N ILE A 25 -8.30 -5.16 -11.55
CA ILE A 25 -9.63 -5.24 -12.15
C ILE A 25 -10.53 -4.30 -11.35
N PHE A 26 -11.37 -3.53 -12.02
CA PHE A 26 -12.51 -2.91 -11.38
C PHE A 26 -13.81 -3.26 -12.10
N VAL A 27 -14.88 -3.38 -11.34
CA VAL A 27 -16.23 -3.66 -11.82
C VAL A 27 -17.13 -2.52 -11.37
N ASP A 28 -17.81 -1.89 -12.31
CA ASP A 28 -18.91 -0.98 -12.00
C ASP A 28 -20.12 -1.81 -11.56
N ILE A 29 -20.52 -1.65 -10.30
CA ILE A 29 -21.49 -2.52 -9.62
C ILE A 29 -22.90 -2.31 -10.19
N GLU A 30 -23.22 -1.10 -10.65
CA GLU A 30 -24.54 -0.78 -11.21
C GLU A 30 -24.72 -1.39 -12.60
N THR A 31 -23.69 -1.30 -13.44
CA THR A 31 -23.74 -1.76 -14.83
C THR A 31 -23.26 -3.20 -15.01
N GLY A 32 -22.52 -3.74 -14.04
CA GLY A 32 -21.85 -5.03 -14.12
C GLY A 32 -20.67 -5.05 -15.09
N GLN A 33 -20.28 -3.90 -15.65
CA GLN A 33 -19.19 -3.80 -16.62
C GLN A 33 -17.85 -3.89 -15.89
N ASP A 34 -17.00 -4.81 -16.34
CA ASP A 34 -15.65 -4.98 -15.83
C ASP A 34 -14.60 -4.34 -16.74
N PHE A 35 -13.55 -3.83 -16.11
CA PHE A 35 -12.38 -3.26 -16.77
C PHE A 35 -11.14 -3.89 -16.16
N ILE A 36 -10.34 -4.55 -16.99
CA ILE A 36 -9.11 -5.24 -16.58
C ILE A 36 -7.91 -4.42 -17.06
N ILE A 37 -7.04 -4.06 -16.12
CA ILE A 37 -5.76 -3.40 -16.42
C ILE A 37 -4.64 -4.34 -16.03
N TYR A 38 -3.81 -4.68 -17.00
CA TYR A 38 -2.58 -5.39 -16.77
C TYR A 38 -1.48 -4.40 -16.41
N HIS A 39 -0.73 -4.70 -15.35
CA HIS A 39 0.36 -3.85 -14.86
C HIS A 39 1.66 -3.99 -15.67
N LEU A 40 1.56 -4.43 -16.93
CA LEU A 40 2.71 -4.68 -17.82
C LEU A 40 3.65 -3.46 -17.91
N ASP A 41 3.11 -2.25 -17.84
CA ASP A 41 3.87 -0.99 -17.92
C ASP A 41 4.27 -0.40 -16.55
N LEU A 42 3.65 -0.83 -15.45
CA LEU A 42 4.02 -0.44 -14.07
C LEU A 42 5.37 -1.02 -13.63
N LEU A 43 5.85 -2.03 -14.35
CA LEU A 43 7.12 -2.72 -14.16
C LEU A 43 8.22 -2.22 -15.11
N GLY A 44 7.95 -1.16 -15.87
CA GLY A 44 8.95 -0.47 -16.68
C GLY A 44 9.78 -1.40 -17.57
N GLY A 45 9.19 -1.93 -18.64
CA GLY A 45 9.91 -2.27 -19.87
C GLY A 45 11.20 -3.12 -19.77
N LEU A 46 11.39 -3.97 -18.75
CA LEU A 46 12.57 -4.82 -18.63
C LEU A 46 12.15 -6.29 -18.68
N SER A 47 12.07 -6.79 -19.91
CA SER A 47 11.91 -8.21 -20.29
C SER A 47 12.99 -9.17 -19.75
N TYR A 48 13.85 -8.71 -18.84
CA TYR A 48 14.99 -9.46 -18.29
C TYR A 48 15.05 -9.52 -16.76
N PHE A 49 14.22 -8.76 -16.02
CA PHE A 49 14.22 -8.80 -14.56
C PHE A 49 12.82 -9.10 -14.01
N GLN A 50 12.71 -10.17 -13.23
CA GLN A 50 11.49 -10.68 -12.61
C GLN A 50 11.07 -9.76 -11.45
N GLU A 51 10.61 -8.57 -11.77
CA GLU A 51 10.03 -7.71 -10.74
C GLU A 51 8.55 -8.05 -10.57
N ILE A 52 8.19 -8.44 -9.35
CA ILE A 52 6.82 -8.83 -9.03
C ILE A 52 6.35 -7.97 -7.85
N PHE A 53 5.23 -7.29 -8.04
CA PHE A 53 4.59 -6.56 -6.96
C PHE A 53 3.60 -7.47 -6.23
N PHE A 54 3.61 -7.43 -4.91
CA PHE A 54 2.72 -8.20 -4.05
C PHE A 54 1.85 -7.24 -3.25
N PRO A 55 0.62 -6.94 -3.71
CA PRO A 55 -0.26 -5.99 -3.03
C PRO A 55 -0.62 -6.48 -1.61
N LYS A 56 -0.80 -5.52 -0.69
CA LYS A 56 -1.05 -5.77 0.74
C LYS A 56 -2.24 -5.03 1.31
N ALA A 57 -2.39 -3.77 0.92
CA ALA A 57 -3.55 -2.98 1.27
C ALA A 57 -3.79 -1.95 0.19
N MET A 58 -5.03 -1.48 0.10
CA MET A 58 -5.40 -0.40 -0.78
C MET A 58 -6.46 0.48 -0.16
N VAL A 59 -6.50 1.72 -0.62
CA VAL A 59 -7.56 2.68 -0.33
C VAL A 59 -7.96 3.34 -1.63
N VAL A 60 -9.25 3.44 -1.87
CA VAL A 60 -9.84 4.20 -2.97
C VAL A 60 -10.35 5.52 -2.41
N THR A 61 -10.04 6.59 -3.10
CA THR A 61 -10.47 7.95 -2.78
C THR A 61 -11.78 8.31 -3.48
N ASP A 62 -12.45 9.36 -3.02
CA ASP A 62 -13.71 9.83 -3.57
C ASP A 62 -13.62 10.21 -5.07
N ASP A 63 -12.44 10.66 -5.52
CA ASP A 63 -12.17 11.00 -6.92
C ASP A 63 -11.69 9.81 -7.77
N ASN A 64 -11.87 8.57 -7.28
CA ASN A 64 -11.49 7.32 -7.93
C ASN A 64 -9.98 7.12 -8.13
N ARG A 65 -9.15 7.73 -7.28
CA ARG A 65 -7.73 7.34 -7.22
C ARG A 65 -7.54 6.19 -6.26
N LEU A 66 -6.80 5.19 -6.70
CA LEU A 66 -6.49 3.98 -5.97
C LEU A 66 -5.03 4.02 -5.51
N PHE A 67 -4.84 4.07 -4.21
CA PHE A 67 -3.54 3.92 -3.57
C PHE A 67 -3.35 2.47 -3.18
N ILE A 68 -2.24 1.88 -3.60
CA ILE A 68 -1.92 0.48 -3.33
C ILE A 68 -0.57 0.43 -2.64
N VAL A 69 -0.52 -0.19 -1.48
CA VAL A 69 0.75 -0.51 -0.81
C VAL A 69 1.04 -1.99 -0.92
N GLY A 70 2.30 -2.33 -1.13
CA GLY A 70 2.73 -3.71 -1.20
C GLY A 70 4.24 -3.87 -1.20
N GLN A 71 4.69 -5.09 -1.49
CA GLN A 71 6.10 -5.45 -1.57
C GLN A 71 6.48 -5.66 -3.02
N ARG A 72 7.47 -4.94 -3.53
CA ARG A 72 8.08 -5.17 -4.85
C ARG A 72 9.28 -6.07 -4.67
N GLN A 73 9.25 -7.26 -5.29
CA GLN A 73 10.41 -8.13 -5.36
C GLN A 73 11.32 -7.64 -6.47
N VAL A 74 12.58 -7.38 -6.14
CA VAL A 74 13.65 -7.08 -7.10
C VAL A 74 14.75 -8.10 -6.83
N PHE A 75 14.96 -9.05 -7.76
CA PHE A 75 15.78 -10.24 -7.53
C PHE A 75 15.31 -11.06 -6.30
N SER A 76 16.14 -11.16 -5.27
CA SER A 76 15.85 -11.85 -4.01
C SER A 76 15.41 -10.92 -2.88
N GLU A 77 15.32 -9.61 -3.14
CA GLU A 77 14.99 -8.60 -2.14
C GLU A 77 13.55 -8.14 -2.28
N TYR A 78 12.91 -7.77 -1.17
CA TYR A 78 11.52 -7.31 -1.15
C TYR A 78 11.44 -5.92 -0.56
N HIS A 79 11.07 -4.95 -1.38
CA HIS A 79 11.04 -3.54 -1.00
C HIS A 79 9.60 -3.05 -0.84
N PRO A 80 9.26 -2.32 0.23
CA PRO A 80 7.93 -1.75 0.39
C PRO A 80 7.72 -0.60 -0.62
N TYR A 81 6.62 -0.66 -1.37
CA TYR A 81 6.26 0.33 -2.39
C TYR A 81 4.83 0.81 -2.21
N LEU A 82 4.60 2.08 -2.55
CA LEU A 82 3.29 2.68 -2.75
C LEU A 82 3.11 3.01 -4.23
N TYR A 83 1.96 2.61 -4.79
CA TYR A 83 1.51 2.97 -6.12
C TYR A 83 0.28 3.84 -6.05
N LEU A 84 0.21 4.85 -6.93
CA LEU A 84 -0.97 5.67 -7.17
C LEU A 84 -1.47 5.44 -8.59
N LEU A 85 -2.65 4.87 -8.69
CA LEU A 85 -3.38 4.65 -9.94
C LEU A 85 -4.59 5.57 -10.00
N ASP A 86 -4.87 6.16 -11.16
CA ASP A 86 -5.99 7.07 -11.36
C ASP A 86 -7.01 6.46 -12.32
N PHE A 87 -8.25 6.34 -11.82
CA PHE A 87 -9.42 5.80 -12.52
C PHE A 87 -10.52 6.85 -12.70
N SER A 88 -10.17 8.14 -12.60
CA SER A 88 -11.11 9.24 -12.85
C SER A 88 -11.60 9.25 -14.30
N ASP A 89 -10.72 8.91 -15.25
CA ASP A 89 -11.07 8.63 -16.64
C ASP A 89 -11.08 7.12 -16.88
N THR A 90 -12.28 6.55 -17.07
CA THR A 90 -12.46 5.10 -17.32
C THR A 90 -11.91 4.64 -18.66
N SER A 91 -11.56 5.56 -19.56
CA SER A 91 -11.01 5.22 -20.86
C SER A 91 -9.50 4.94 -20.83
N ILE A 92 -8.76 5.51 -19.86
CA ILE A 92 -7.31 5.36 -19.74
C ILE A 92 -6.93 5.36 -18.26
N VAL A 93 -6.49 4.19 -17.75
CA VAL A 93 -5.90 4.13 -16.41
C VAL A 93 -4.43 4.46 -16.48
N THR A 94 -4.04 5.47 -15.71
CA THR A 94 -2.66 5.96 -15.65
C THR A 94 -2.08 5.66 -14.29
N CYS A 95 -0.92 5.00 -14.25
CA CYS A 95 -0.07 5.02 -13.07
C CYS A 95 0.66 6.35 -13.03
N HIS A 96 0.37 7.16 -12.02
CA HIS A 96 1.01 8.48 -11.90
C HIS A 96 2.31 8.44 -11.13
N THR A 97 2.44 7.54 -10.16
CA THR A 97 3.60 7.53 -9.26
C THR A 97 3.80 6.16 -8.63
N SER A 98 5.07 5.75 -8.54
CA SER A 98 5.54 4.66 -7.68
C SER A 98 6.64 5.20 -6.75
N ILE A 99 6.53 4.89 -5.46
CA ILE A 99 7.48 5.35 -4.44
C ILE A 99 7.94 4.17 -3.61
N GLU A 100 9.24 4.03 -3.51
CA GLU A 100 9.86 3.14 -2.53
C GLU A 100 9.77 3.77 -1.13
N LEU A 101 9.27 2.99 -0.17
CA LEU A 101 9.03 3.46 1.20
C LEU A 101 10.19 3.15 2.15
N SER A 102 11.24 2.45 1.69
CA SER A 102 12.43 2.04 2.44
C SER A 102 13.57 3.08 2.45
N THR A 103 13.29 4.36 2.14
CA THR A 103 14.27 5.39 1.75
C THR A 103 15.31 5.83 2.79
N PHE A 104 15.45 5.15 3.94
CA PHE A 104 16.41 5.53 4.99
C PHE A 104 17.23 4.33 5.49
N ASN A 105 18.42 4.14 4.90
CA ASN A 105 19.64 3.57 5.50
C ASN A 105 19.51 2.37 6.47
N TYR A 106 18.57 1.46 6.25
CA TYR A 106 18.81 0.09 6.67
C TYR A 106 19.86 -0.43 5.70
N GLY A 107 21.10 -0.59 6.17
CA GLY A 107 22.19 -1.15 5.38
C GLY A 107 21.69 -2.36 4.59
N HIS A 108 22.16 -2.50 3.35
CA HIS A 108 21.76 -3.50 2.34
C HIS A 108 21.66 -4.97 2.83
N GLU A 109 21.97 -5.27 4.08
CA GLU A 109 22.00 -6.61 4.66
C GLU A 109 20.67 -7.10 5.25
N ALA A 110 19.58 -6.30 5.28
CA ALA A 110 18.40 -6.68 6.07
C ALA A 110 17.01 -6.45 5.43
N ILE A 111 16.86 -6.32 4.11
CA ILE A 111 15.53 -6.30 3.48
C ILE A 111 15.20 -7.67 2.85
N ASN A 112 15.41 -8.74 3.63
CA ASN A 112 14.87 -10.06 3.33
C ASN A 112 13.47 -10.16 3.93
N MET A 113 12.59 -9.25 3.52
CA MET A 113 11.24 -9.16 4.07
C MET A 113 10.35 -10.20 3.44
N ASN A 114 9.58 -10.87 4.29
CA ASN A 114 8.67 -11.90 3.81
C ASN A 114 7.58 -11.24 2.96
N ARG A 115 7.31 -11.80 1.77
CA ARG A 115 6.14 -11.45 0.94
C ARG A 115 4.81 -11.58 1.67
N TYR A 116 4.76 -12.20 2.85
CA TYR A 116 3.57 -12.32 3.70
C TYR A 116 3.47 -11.26 4.81
N THR A 117 4.38 -10.29 4.84
CA THR A 117 4.28 -9.19 5.81
C THR A 117 3.03 -8.37 5.51
N PHE A 118 2.17 -8.22 6.51
CA PHE A 118 1.03 -7.31 6.45
C PHE A 118 1.53 -5.87 6.32
N MET A 119 0.87 -5.05 5.53
CA MET A 119 1.05 -3.60 5.49
C MET A 119 -0.32 -2.96 5.59
N SER A 120 -0.37 -1.71 6.03
CA SER A 120 -1.63 -0.97 6.14
C SER A 120 -1.48 0.43 5.58
N ILE A 121 -2.57 0.98 5.09
CA ILE A 121 -2.63 2.32 4.52
C ILE A 121 -3.91 3.00 4.97
N SER A 122 -3.82 4.29 5.27
CA SER A 122 -4.95 5.17 5.58
C SER A 122 -4.73 6.52 4.92
N ILE A 123 -5.83 7.15 4.48
CA ILE A 123 -5.81 8.41 3.73
C ILE A 123 -6.77 9.39 4.39
N ASN A 124 -6.36 10.66 4.46
CA ASN A 124 -7.23 11.79 4.74
C ASN A 124 -7.23 12.70 3.52
N GLU A 125 -8.29 12.61 2.70
CA GLU A 125 -8.37 13.29 1.41
C GLU A 125 -8.40 14.81 1.55
N ARG A 126 -9.07 15.31 2.59
CA ARG A 126 -9.20 16.75 2.85
C ARG A 126 -7.85 17.42 3.12
N SER A 127 -6.95 16.73 3.81
CA SER A 127 -5.59 17.23 4.08
C SER A 127 -4.53 16.68 3.14
N GLN A 128 -4.94 15.83 2.19
CA GLN A 128 -4.08 15.16 1.22
C GLN A 128 -2.92 14.39 1.88
N LYS A 129 -3.21 13.74 3.01
CA LYS A 129 -2.24 12.95 3.78
C LYS A 129 -2.48 11.47 3.60
N VAL A 130 -1.39 10.72 3.50
CA VAL A 130 -1.36 9.25 3.48
C VAL A 130 -0.50 8.78 4.64
N LEU A 131 -0.97 7.79 5.37
CA LEU A 131 -0.23 7.10 6.41
C LEU A 131 -0.09 5.65 6.01
N VAL A 132 1.15 5.15 5.97
CA VAL A 132 1.46 3.76 5.66
C VAL A 132 2.14 3.11 6.86
N GLY A 133 1.63 1.97 7.31
CA GLY A 133 2.29 1.11 8.30
C GLY A 133 3.09 0.00 7.62
N ILE A 134 4.35 -0.15 8.03
CA ILE A 134 5.30 -1.15 7.52
C ILE A 134 5.83 -1.99 8.71
N PRO A 135 5.08 -3.01 9.14
CA PRO A 135 5.43 -3.88 10.27
C PRO A 135 6.79 -4.55 10.20
N SER A 136 7.23 -4.94 9.01
CA SER A 136 8.54 -5.60 8.85
C SER A 136 9.72 -4.67 9.11
N LEU A 137 9.51 -3.35 8.97
CA LEU A 137 10.50 -2.33 9.29
C LEU A 137 10.29 -1.73 10.67
N ASP A 138 9.22 -2.13 11.39
CA ASP A 138 8.72 -1.40 12.55
C ASP A 138 8.74 0.10 12.24
N MET A 139 7.94 0.50 11.23
CA MET A 139 7.93 1.86 10.69
C MET A 139 6.51 2.30 10.33
N ILE A 140 6.23 3.59 10.53
CA ILE A 140 5.12 4.30 9.86
C ILE A 140 5.69 5.40 8.99
N VAL A 141 5.13 5.58 7.80
CA VAL A 141 5.53 6.58 6.82
C VAL A 141 4.36 7.52 6.57
N PHE A 142 4.63 8.82 6.72
CA PHE A 142 3.70 9.88 6.37
C PHE A 142 4.04 10.41 5.00
N LEU A 143 3.05 10.43 4.12
CA LEU A 143 3.18 11.01 2.79
C LEU A 143 2.12 12.09 2.60
N THR A 144 2.45 13.03 1.73
CA THR A 144 1.51 14.00 1.18
C THR A 144 1.34 13.73 -0.29
N TYR A 145 0.13 13.89 -0.81
CA TYR A 145 -0.12 13.86 -2.24
C TYR A 145 -0.71 15.17 -2.72
N ASN A 146 -0.63 15.42 -4.03
CA ASN A 146 -1.23 16.61 -4.62
C ASN A 146 -2.23 16.26 -5.73
N VAL A 147 -2.95 17.28 -6.20
CA VAL A 147 -3.97 17.13 -7.26
C VAL A 147 -3.35 16.70 -8.58
N THR A 148 -2.06 16.96 -8.80
CA THR A 148 -1.32 16.52 -10.01
C THR A 148 -0.74 15.12 -9.85
N ASN A 149 -1.23 14.32 -8.89
CA ASN A 149 -0.93 12.91 -8.71
C ASN A 149 0.52 12.58 -8.32
N TYR A 150 1.25 13.53 -7.73
CA TYR A 150 2.52 13.23 -7.08
C TYR A 150 2.28 12.88 -5.63
N VAL A 151 2.96 11.83 -5.19
CA VAL A 151 3.07 11.50 -3.77
C VAL A 151 4.50 11.83 -3.32
N MET A 152 4.66 12.29 -2.08
CA MET A 152 5.96 12.61 -1.50
C MET A 152 6.00 12.17 -0.05
N ILE A 153 7.11 11.56 0.38
CA ILE A 153 7.33 11.23 1.79
C ILE A 153 7.56 12.54 2.56
N SER A 154 6.71 12.81 3.54
CA SER A 154 6.80 14.00 4.40
C SER A 154 7.64 13.73 5.64
N SER A 155 7.43 12.58 6.28
CA SER A 155 8.16 12.13 7.46
C SER A 155 7.98 10.63 7.67
N TYR A 156 8.72 10.07 8.62
CA TYR A 156 8.54 8.69 9.07
C TYR A 156 8.83 8.61 10.57
N HIS A 157 8.32 7.56 11.20
CA HIS A 157 8.62 7.25 12.59
C HIS A 157 8.99 5.79 12.73
N VAL A 158 10.13 5.55 13.41
CA VAL A 158 10.62 4.24 13.85
C VAL A 158 10.45 4.14 15.37
N LEU A 159 9.71 3.17 15.88
CA LEU A 159 9.50 2.87 17.29
C LEU A 159 10.30 1.61 17.61
N ASN A 160 11.56 1.81 17.96
CA ASN A 160 12.42 0.75 18.47
C ASN A 160 12.04 0.43 19.93
N LYS A 161 10.98 -0.34 20.13
CA LYS A 161 10.63 -0.92 21.44
C LYS A 161 10.79 -2.44 21.38
N THR A 162 11.71 -2.96 22.19
CA THR A 162 11.97 -4.40 22.29
C THR A 162 10.71 -5.16 22.68
N GLY A 163 10.35 -6.20 21.91
CA GLY A 163 9.21 -7.06 22.21
C GLY A 163 7.84 -6.55 21.71
N THR A 164 7.80 -5.41 21.04
CA THR A 164 6.58 -4.85 20.41
C THR A 164 6.84 -4.51 18.96
N GLY A 165 5.98 -4.97 18.05
CA GLY A 165 5.94 -4.46 16.68
C GLY A 165 4.75 -3.52 16.48
N TYR A 166 4.70 -2.81 15.36
CA TYR A 166 3.61 -1.86 15.10
C TYR A 166 3.35 -1.66 13.60
N GLY A 167 2.28 -0.93 13.26
CA GLY A 167 1.96 -0.59 11.86
C GLY A 167 1.20 -1.68 11.10
N LYS A 168 0.74 -2.74 11.79
CA LYS A 168 -0.17 -3.76 11.20
C LYS A 168 -1.50 -3.14 10.79
N SER A 169 -1.91 -2.09 11.49
CA SER A 169 -3.06 -1.27 11.14
C SER A 169 -2.76 0.18 11.50
N VAL A 170 -3.14 1.10 10.63
CA VAL A 170 -2.99 2.54 10.80
C VAL A 170 -4.30 3.21 10.42
N ALA A 171 -4.61 4.32 11.08
CA ALA A 171 -5.77 5.15 10.75
C ALA A 171 -5.41 6.62 10.94
N LEU A 172 -5.63 7.44 9.91
CA LEU A 172 -5.69 8.90 10.06
C LEU A 172 -7.07 9.26 10.63
N LEU A 173 -7.09 9.87 11.81
CA LEU A 173 -8.33 10.28 12.47
C LEU A 173 -8.71 11.71 12.10
N ASP A 174 -7.70 12.57 11.99
CA ASP A 174 -7.83 13.94 11.52
C ASP A 174 -6.51 14.40 10.86
N ASN A 175 -6.29 15.71 10.76
CA ASN A 175 -5.09 16.27 10.11
C ASN A 175 -3.81 16.13 10.96
N HIS A 176 -3.92 15.89 12.25
CA HIS A 176 -2.81 15.84 13.21
C HIS A 176 -2.82 14.60 14.09
N THR A 177 -3.96 13.92 14.19
CA THR A 177 -4.16 12.73 15.01
C THR A 177 -4.21 11.49 14.13
N TYR A 178 -3.46 10.48 14.53
CA TYR A 178 -3.47 9.17 13.90
C TYR A 178 -3.44 8.09 14.98
N ALA A 179 -3.99 6.92 14.66
CA ALA A 179 -3.94 5.73 15.49
C ALA A 179 -3.08 4.67 14.80
N VAL A 180 -2.28 3.96 15.58
CA VAL A 180 -1.46 2.84 15.09
C VAL A 180 -1.64 1.68 16.01
N LEU A 181 -1.87 0.50 15.42
CA LEU A 181 -1.89 -0.73 16.19
C LEU A 181 -0.46 -1.13 16.59
N ALA A 182 -0.18 -1.09 17.88
CA ALA A 182 0.96 -1.78 18.48
C ALA A 182 0.55 -3.22 18.82
N TYR A 183 1.45 -4.17 18.58
CA TYR A 183 1.25 -5.57 18.96
C TYR A 183 2.48 -6.07 19.72
N GLU A 184 2.26 -6.70 20.86
CA GLU A 184 3.32 -7.40 21.55
C GLU A 184 3.64 -8.69 20.78
N LEU A 185 4.92 -9.05 20.74
CA LEU A 185 5.44 -10.24 20.06
C LEU A 185 5.56 -11.51 20.96
N PRO A 186 4.82 -11.75 22.08
CA PRO A 186 4.99 -13.00 22.77
C PRO A 186 4.28 -14.08 21.95
N THR A 187 5.09 -14.91 21.27
CA THR A 187 4.82 -16.32 20.90
C THR A 187 3.39 -16.67 20.48
N LEU A 188 3.19 -16.99 19.20
CA LEU A 188 2.00 -17.62 18.53
C LEU A 188 1.05 -16.65 17.78
N PRO A 189 0.37 -17.13 16.71
CA PRO A 189 -0.07 -16.31 15.56
C PRO A 189 -1.35 -15.49 15.80
N TRP A 190 -1.75 -15.28 17.06
CA TRP A 190 -3.00 -14.63 17.44
C TRP A 190 -2.75 -13.48 18.42
N SER A 191 -1.80 -12.59 18.10
CA SER A 191 -1.58 -11.37 18.87
C SER A 191 -2.89 -10.56 18.94
N THR A 192 -3.36 -10.31 20.14
CA THR A 192 -4.52 -9.46 20.43
C THR A 192 -4.17 -8.01 20.12
N SER A 193 -4.87 -7.43 19.16
CA SER A 193 -4.78 -6.03 18.77
C SER A 193 -5.18 -5.11 19.93
N GLN A 194 -4.28 -4.25 20.42
CA GLN A 194 -4.63 -3.10 21.27
C GLN A 194 -4.53 -1.81 20.45
N ILE A 195 -5.63 -1.05 20.38
CA ILE A 195 -5.64 0.32 19.91
C ILE A 195 -5.04 1.17 21.04
N GLN A 196 -3.89 1.80 20.80
CA GLN A 196 -3.32 2.84 21.68
C GLN A 196 -3.57 4.22 21.07
#